data_AF-E9H9S8-F1
#
_entry.id   AF-E9H9S8-F1
#
_cell.length_a   1.000
_cell.length_b   1.000
_cell.length_c   1.000
_cell.angle_alpha   90.00
_cell.angle_beta   90.00
_cell.angle_gamma   90.00
#
_symmetry.space_group_name_H-M   'P 1'
#
loop_
_entity.id
_entity.type
_entity.pdbx_description
1 polymer ?
#
loop_
_entity_poly.entity_id
_entity_poly.type
_entity_poly.pdbx_seq_one_letter_code
_entity_poly.pdbx_strand_id
1 'polypeptide(L)'
;MARYGCQVYAFDPSMDMDHHNHSPGNVHFYNWGLGSRDEYEHHFNWTIHSLSSIYKKLSVRHGRRIIDYLKIDVEYSEWIALPDIIASGMLSNVRQLSMEVHLDKLLSLEQHFA
;
A
#
# COMPACT_ATOMS: atom_id res chain seq x y z
N MET A 1 15.01 -3.74 4.25
CA MET A 1 14.21 -4.89 4.75
C MET A 1 14.70 -6.23 4.20
N ALA A 2 14.71 -6.45 2.89
CA ALA A 2 15.09 -7.75 2.30
C ALA A 2 16.48 -8.27 2.72
N ARG A 3 17.50 -7.40 2.76
CA ARG A 3 18.87 -7.77 3.22
C ARG A 3 18.93 -8.22 4.69
N TYR A 4 17.91 -7.88 5.49
CA TYR A 4 17.78 -8.31 6.88
C TYR A 4 16.92 -9.58 7.04
N GLY A 5 16.61 -10.27 5.93
CA GLY A 5 15.85 -11.53 5.93
C GLY A 5 14.32 -11.36 5.96
N CYS A 6 13.81 -10.13 5.94
CA CYS A 6 12.36 -9.88 5.91
C CYS A 6 11.73 -10.36 4.59
N GLN A 7 10.46 -10.77 4.65
CA GLN A 7 9.60 -10.88 3.47
C GLN A 7 9.07 -9.49 3.13
N VAL A 8 9.27 -9.05 1.90
CA VAL A 8 8.86 -7.72 1.43
C VAL A 8 7.82 -7.88 0.34
N TYR A 9 6.67 -7.25 0.53
CA TYR A 9 5.61 -7.15 -0.47
C TYR A 9 5.51 -5.69 -0.88
N ALA A 10 5.83 -5.41 -2.14
CA ALA A 10 5.85 -4.08 -2.73
C ALA A 10 4.76 -3.96 -3.79
N PHE A 11 4.10 -2.81 -3.84
CA PHE A 11 2.93 -2.57 -4.65
C PHE A 11 3.15 -1.29 -5.44
N ASP A 12 3.06 -1.37 -6.76
CA ASP A 12 3.18 -0.23 -7.65
C ASP A 12 2.39 -0.52 -8.94
N PRO A 13 1.20 0.06 -9.14
CA PRO A 13 0.41 -0.17 -10.34
C PRO A 13 0.99 0.48 -11.59
N SER A 14 1.96 1.41 -11.43
CA SER A 14 2.60 2.16 -12.51
C SER A 14 3.85 1.48 -13.08
N MET A 15 4.27 0.36 -12.50
CA MET A 15 5.52 -0.34 -12.83
C MET A 15 5.63 -0.88 -14.27
N ASP A 16 4.54 -0.84 -15.05
CA ASP A 16 4.42 -1.37 -16.43
C ASP A 16 4.97 -2.80 -16.58
N MET A 17 4.73 -3.63 -15.56
CA MET A 17 5.20 -5.02 -15.50
C MET A 17 4.18 -5.87 -14.74
N ASP A 18 4.15 -7.16 -15.04
CA ASP A 18 3.39 -8.13 -14.28
C ASP A 18 4.01 -8.40 -12.90
N HIS A 19 3.21 -9.04 -12.03
CA HIS A 19 3.67 -9.57 -10.75
C HIS A 19 4.96 -10.39 -10.90
N HIS A 20 5.96 -10.09 -10.08
CA HIS A 20 7.22 -10.82 -10.14
C HIS A 20 7.96 -10.83 -8.79
N ASN A 21 8.92 -11.73 -8.66
CA ASN A 21 9.79 -11.83 -7.50
C ASN A 21 11.21 -11.40 -7.89
N HIS A 22 11.87 -10.59 -7.04
CA HIS A 22 13.29 -10.31 -7.21
C HIS A 22 14.14 -11.38 -6.53
N SER A 23 15.29 -11.70 -7.12
CA SER A 23 16.30 -12.55 -6.48
C SER A 23 16.93 -11.80 -5.28
N PRO A 24 17.08 -12.45 -4.10
CA PRO A 24 17.07 -13.90 -3.85
C PRO A 24 15.70 -14.53 -3.52
N GLY A 25 14.58 -13.83 -3.70
CA GLY A 25 13.22 -14.40 -3.64
C GLY A 25 12.34 -13.89 -2.49
N ASN A 26 12.87 -13.02 -1.61
CA ASN A 26 12.14 -12.46 -0.46
C ASN A 26 11.57 -11.06 -0.70
N VAL A 27 11.54 -10.62 -1.96
CA VAL A 27 10.87 -9.39 -2.41
C VAL A 27 9.90 -9.76 -3.51
N HIS A 28 8.64 -9.40 -3.30
CA HIS A 28 7.51 -9.71 -4.16
C HIS A 28 6.88 -8.40 -4.63
N PHE A 29 6.88 -8.17 -5.93
CA PHE A 29 6.26 -6.99 -6.54
C PHE A 29 4.90 -7.32 -7.13
N TYR A 30 3.95 -6.41 -6.92
CA TYR A 30 2.60 -6.49 -7.43
C TYR A 30 2.22 -5.20 -8.14
N ASN A 31 1.61 -5.30 -9.32
CA ASN A 31 1.06 -4.17 -10.07
C ASN A 31 -0.33 -3.74 -9.54
N TRP A 32 -0.46 -3.68 -8.22
CA TRP A 32 -1.69 -3.26 -7.56
C TRP A 32 -1.50 -1.87 -6.95
N GLY A 33 -2.52 -1.04 -7.02
CA GLY A 33 -2.61 0.21 -6.28
C GLY A 33 -3.33 0.04 -4.94
N LEU A 34 -3.15 1.03 -4.07
CA LEU A 34 -3.81 1.11 -2.77
C LEU A 34 -4.89 2.18 -2.80
N GLY A 35 -6.11 1.82 -2.37
CA GLY A 35 -7.23 2.74 -2.27
C GLY A 35 -8.15 2.41 -1.10
N SER A 36 -9.37 2.94 -1.12
CA SER A 36 -10.40 2.67 -0.09
C SER A 36 -11.24 1.42 -0.35
N ARG A 37 -11.16 0.84 -1.55
CA ARG A 37 -11.93 -0.35 -1.95
C ARG A 37 -11.25 -1.08 -3.10
N ASP A 38 -11.76 -2.27 -3.40
CA ASP A 38 -11.38 -3.01 -4.60
C ASP A 38 -12.09 -2.42 -5.80
N GLU A 39 -11.33 -1.94 -6.78
CA GLU A 39 -11.85 -1.37 -8.01
C GLU A 39 -10.81 -1.43 -9.14
N TYR A 40 -11.26 -1.07 -10.33
CA TYR A 40 -10.41 -0.95 -11.49
C TYR A 40 -10.49 0.48 -12.01
N GLU A 41 -9.36 1.18 -11.98
CA GLU A 41 -9.24 2.55 -12.47
C GLU A 41 -9.00 2.51 -13.99
N HIS A 42 -10.03 2.91 -14.73
CA HIS A 42 -10.07 2.78 -16.18
C HIS A 42 -9.10 3.73 -16.89
N HIS A 43 -8.80 4.90 -16.31
CA HIS A 43 -7.95 5.89 -16.97
C HIS A 43 -6.50 5.40 -17.08
N PHE A 44 -6.00 4.75 -16.02
CA PHE A 44 -4.63 4.24 -15.95
C PHE A 44 -4.53 2.72 -16.16
N ASN A 45 -5.65 2.03 -16.32
CA ASN A 45 -5.71 0.56 -16.36
C ASN A 45 -5.10 -0.06 -15.09
N TRP A 46 -5.44 0.49 -13.92
CA TRP A 46 -4.88 0.04 -12.64
C TRP A 46 -5.88 -0.81 -11.87
N THR A 47 -5.39 -1.91 -11.31
CA THR A 47 -6.14 -2.69 -10.33
C THR A 47 -5.86 -2.12 -8.94
N ILE A 48 -6.89 -1.58 -8.29
CA ILE A 48 -6.80 -0.95 -6.98
C ILE A 48 -7.42 -1.88 -5.93
N HIS A 49 -6.78 -1.97 -4.77
CA HIS A 49 -7.26 -2.75 -3.64
C HIS A 49 -7.22 -1.95 -2.34
N SER A 50 -8.15 -2.23 -1.42
CA SER A 50 -7.99 -1.77 -0.04
C SER A 50 -6.88 -2.54 0.67
N LEU A 51 -6.29 -1.97 1.72
CA LEU A 51 -5.25 -2.66 2.51
C LEU A 51 -5.77 -3.99 3.09
N SER A 52 -7.03 -4.01 3.53
CA SER A 52 -7.71 -5.21 4.02
C SER A 52 -7.75 -6.31 2.95
N SER A 53 -8.06 -5.93 1.71
CA SER A 53 -8.13 -6.86 0.58
C SER A 53 -6.75 -7.37 0.18
N ILE A 54 -5.75 -6.49 0.11
CA ILE A 54 -4.34 -6.87 -0.14
C ILE A 54 -3.88 -7.90 0.89
N TYR A 55 -4.05 -7.61 2.18
CA TYR A 55 -3.65 -8.50 3.27
C TYR A 55 -4.36 -9.86 3.18
N LYS A 56 -5.67 -9.87 2.86
CA LYS A 56 -6.43 -11.11 2.68
C LYS A 56 -5.95 -11.92 1.48
N LYS A 57 -5.75 -11.28 0.31
CA LYS A 57 -5.27 -11.94 -0.92
C LYS A 57 -3.90 -12.57 -0.71
N LEU A 58 -3.02 -11.89 0.04
CA LEU A 58 -1.66 -12.36 0.30
C LEU A 58 -1.53 -13.28 1.52
N SER A 59 -2.64 -13.55 2.22
CA SER A 59 -2.65 -14.51 3.34
C SER A 59 -2.20 -15.92 2.95
N VAL A 60 -2.33 -16.32 1.68
CA VAL A 60 -1.78 -17.59 1.17
C VAL A 60 -0.24 -17.59 1.08
N ARG A 61 0.39 -16.42 1.04
CA ARG A 61 1.85 -16.24 0.99
C ARG A 61 2.45 -16.00 2.37
N HIS A 62 1.87 -15.08 3.15
CA HIS A 62 2.43 -14.70 4.46
C HIS A 62 1.71 -15.37 5.66
N GLY A 63 0.56 -16.00 5.45
CA GLY A 63 -0.27 -16.54 6.54
C GLY A 63 -0.99 -15.43 7.33
N ARG A 64 -1.34 -15.71 8.59
CA ARG A 64 -1.88 -14.70 9.51
C ARG A 64 -0.74 -14.10 10.32
N ARG A 65 -0.11 -13.03 9.83
CA ARG A 65 1.04 -12.37 10.45
C ARG A 65 0.77 -10.88 10.62
N ILE A 66 1.23 -10.34 11.74
CA ILE A 66 1.26 -8.88 11.94
C ILE A 66 2.28 -8.29 10.97
N ILE A 67 1.92 -7.21 10.29
CA ILE A 67 2.82 -6.44 9.43
C ILE A 67 3.76 -5.66 10.35
N ASP A 68 5.04 -6.04 10.38
CA ASP A 68 6.02 -5.35 11.23
C ASP A 68 6.24 -3.90 10.80
N TYR A 69 6.21 -3.62 9.49
CA TYR A 69 6.40 -2.29 8.93
C TYR A 69 5.57 -2.09 7.66
N LEU A 70 4.70 -1.09 7.67
CA LEU A 70 3.91 -0.65 6.52
C LEU A 70 4.42 0.73 6.08
N LYS A 71 4.96 0.84 4.86
CA LYS A 71 5.26 2.13 4.20
C LYS A 71 4.13 2.45 3.23
N ILE A 72 3.61 3.67 3.27
CA ILE A 72 2.64 4.19 2.29
C ILE A 72 3.21 5.45 1.66
N ASP A 73 3.13 5.49 0.34
CA ASP A 73 3.59 6.56 -0.54
C ASP A 73 2.92 6.26 -1.88
N VAL A 74 1.77 6.90 -2.11
CA VAL A 74 0.78 6.52 -3.13
C VAL A 74 0.22 7.73 -3.88
N GLU A 75 1.02 8.78 -3.98
CA GLU A 75 0.79 9.95 -4.84
C GLU A 75 -0.63 10.52 -4.68
N TYR A 76 -0.89 11.20 -3.54
CA TYR A 76 -2.17 11.81 -3.15
C TYR A 76 -3.28 10.85 -2.73
N SER A 77 -3.16 9.55 -3.03
CA SER A 77 -4.17 8.58 -2.62
C SER A 77 -4.16 8.29 -1.11
N GLU A 78 -3.21 8.85 -0.34
CA GLU A 78 -3.16 8.69 1.11
C GLU A 78 -4.45 9.17 1.78
N TRP A 79 -5.01 10.28 1.29
CA TRP A 79 -6.23 10.90 1.80
C TRP A 79 -7.48 10.04 1.58
N ILE A 80 -7.42 9.11 0.63
CA ILE A 80 -8.50 8.16 0.34
C ILE A 80 -8.27 6.85 1.08
N ALA A 81 -7.03 6.34 1.08
CA ALA A 81 -6.71 5.04 1.65
C ALA A 81 -6.66 5.05 3.18
N LEU A 82 -6.07 6.09 3.81
CA LEU A 82 -5.87 6.11 5.26
C LEU A 82 -7.17 6.07 6.07
N PRO A 83 -8.24 6.82 5.72
CA PRO A 83 -9.52 6.72 6.42
C PRO A 83 -10.10 5.29 6.40
N ASP A 84 -10.01 4.58 5.27
CA ASP A 84 -10.45 3.18 5.17
C ASP A 84 -9.56 2.25 6.00
N ILE A 85 -8.24 2.44 5.98
CA ILE A 85 -7.30 1.64 6.79
C ILE A 85 -7.63 1.77 8.29
N ILE A 86 -7.99 2.96 8.75
CA ILE A 86 -8.40 3.21 10.13
C ILE A 86 -9.77 2.56 10.39
N ALA A 87 -10.77 2.84 9.55
CA ALA A 87 -12.15 2.38 9.74
C ALA A 87 -12.28 0.85 9.68
N SER A 88 -11.50 0.19 8.84
CA SER A 88 -11.45 -1.28 8.72
C SER A 88 -10.77 -1.95 9.91
N GLY A 89 -10.09 -1.20 10.79
CA GLY A 89 -9.34 -1.73 11.92
C GLY A 89 -8.00 -2.37 11.52
N MET A 90 -7.55 -2.21 10.27
CA MET A 90 -6.33 -2.85 9.78
C MET A 90 -5.07 -2.42 10.51
N LEU A 91 -5.05 -1.23 11.11
CA LEU A 91 -3.95 -0.78 11.95
C LEU A 91 -3.67 -1.73 13.14
N SER A 92 -4.66 -2.50 13.60
CA SER A 92 -4.44 -3.53 14.63
C SER A 92 -3.50 -4.66 14.18
N ASN A 93 -3.34 -4.85 12.87
CA ASN A 93 -2.43 -5.81 12.25
C ASN A 93 -1.11 -5.17 11.78
N VAL A 94 -0.80 -3.93 12.20
CA VAL A 94 0.41 -3.20 11.80
C VAL A 94 1.16 -2.75 13.07
N ARG A 95 2.45 -3.07 13.20
CA ARG A 95 3.27 -2.59 14.32
C ARG A 95 3.76 -1.16 14.12
N GLN A 96 4.25 -0.85 12.93
CA GLN A 96 4.76 0.46 12.58
C GLN A 96 4.23 0.89 11.21
N LEU A 97 3.65 2.08 11.17
CA LEU A 97 3.25 2.77 9.96
C LEU A 97 4.23 3.92 9.69
N SER A 98 4.73 3.99 8.47
CA SER A 98 5.41 5.15 7.90
C SER A 98 4.63 5.59 6.67
N MET A 99 4.36 6.89 6.57
CA MET A 99 3.59 7.44 5.46
C MET A 99 4.25 8.72 4.99
N GLU A 100 4.43 8.82 3.67
CA GLU A 100 4.65 10.10 3.00
C GLU A 100 3.29 10.69 2.65
N VAL A 101 3.03 11.93 3.06
CA VAL A 101 1.75 12.60 2.83
C VAL A 101 1.92 13.63 1.74
N HIS A 102 1.28 13.38 0.60
CA HIS A 102 1.26 14.32 -0.51
C HIS A 102 0.26 15.45 -0.24
N LEU A 103 0.78 16.68 -0.34
CA LEU A 103 0.03 17.91 -0.16
C LEU A 103 -0.07 18.66 -1.48
N ASP A 104 -1.15 19.42 -1.67
CA ASP A 104 -1.26 20.41 -2.75
C ASP A 104 -0.06 21.36 -2.65
N LYS A 105 0.66 21.45 -3.76
CA LYS A 105 1.90 22.21 -3.92
C LYS A 105 1.68 23.72 -3.83
N LEU A 106 0.44 24.18 -3.99
CA LEU A 106 0.08 25.60 -3.96
C LEU A 106 -0.38 26.09 -2.59
N LEU A 107 -0.57 25.19 -1.62
CA LEU A 107 -1.11 25.50 -0.31
C LEU A 107 -0.04 25.33 0.77
N SER A 108 -0.02 26.25 1.73
CA SER A 108 0.73 26.07 2.97
C SER A 108 0.13 24.93 3.80
N LEU A 109 0.90 24.38 4.74
CA LEU A 109 0.40 23.36 5.67
C LEU A 109 -0.88 23.80 6.39
N GLU A 110 -0.99 25.08 6.75
CA GLU A 110 -2.16 25.62 7.45
C GLU A 110 -3.40 25.70 6.54
N GLN A 111 -3.20 25.89 5.23
CA GLN A 111 -4.27 25.98 4.24
C GLN A 111 -4.85 24.62 3.84
N HIS A 112 -4.17 23.52 4.18
CA HIS A 112 -4.64 22.15 3.91
C HIS A 112 -5.72 21.65 4.86
N PHE A 113 -5.85 22.28 6.04
CA PHE A 113 -6.79 21.86 7.09
C PHE A 113 -8.00 22.79 7.26
N ALA A 114 -8.10 23.84 6.43
CA ALA A 114 -9.19 24.82 6.44
C ALA A 114 -10.31 24.42 5.49
#